data_AF-A0A1Y0G160-F1
#
_entry.id   AF-A0A1Y0G160-F1
#
_cell.length_a   1.000
_cell.length_b   1.000
_cell.length_c   1.000
_cell.angle_alpha   90.00
_cell.angle_beta   90.00
_cell.angle_gamma   90.00
#
_symmetry.space_group_name_H-M   'P 1'
#
loop_
_entity.id
_entity.type
_entity.pdbx_description
1 polymer ?
#
loop_
_entity_poly.entity_id
_entity_poly.type
_entity_poly.pdbx_seq_one_letter_code
_entity_poly.pdbx_strand_id
1 'polypeptide(L)'
;MTTEQEKAFREKGCIYIPGALEKNVVQPVKDHVLKELKRLNIWSTGRVLSQKLKGVPVFQQTGKLGQLINYPDLNEKLVSQELYSDMCILAGASLQAQIGQLLISLPHQVAWTLEGLNWHRDISTSPLRGIPGVQVFVLLDTVAVNGGATLALVGSHRLKNQSQAKEGISVLTSHGVNHSVNIGGVELSIMEMSGRPGDVYLMDMRVLHTPSINATRNVRLMATARYFAE
;
A
#
# COMPACT_ATOMS: atom_id res chain seq x y z
N MET A 1 5.01 -7.43 -17.93
CA MET A 1 5.22 -5.96 -18.02
C MET A 1 5.10 -5.43 -19.46
N THR A 2 4.43 -4.29 -19.67
CA THR A 2 4.38 -3.56 -20.96
C THR A 2 5.25 -2.30 -20.94
N THR A 3 5.65 -1.77 -22.10
CA THR A 3 6.43 -0.53 -22.19
C THR A 3 5.69 0.67 -21.60
N GLU A 4 4.37 0.72 -21.76
CA GLU A 4 3.51 1.75 -21.18
C GLU A 4 3.51 1.68 -19.65
N GLN A 5 3.46 0.48 -19.07
CA GLN A 5 3.54 0.29 -17.62
C GLN A 5 4.93 0.67 -17.08
N GLU A 6 6.02 0.32 -17.77
CA GLU A 6 7.36 0.76 -17.36
C GLU A 6 7.49 2.28 -17.38
N LYS A 7 7.01 2.93 -18.45
CA LYS A 7 7.00 4.38 -18.56
C LYS A 7 6.19 5.02 -17.42
N ALA A 8 4.97 4.50 -17.19
CA ALA A 8 4.12 4.97 -16.10
C ALA A 8 4.80 4.80 -14.74
N PHE A 9 5.49 3.69 -14.49
CA PHE A 9 6.24 3.46 -13.26
C PHE A 9 7.40 4.44 -13.10
N ARG A 10 8.17 4.73 -14.16
CA ARG A 10 9.24 5.73 -14.10
C ARG A 10 8.71 7.13 -13.80
N GLU A 11 7.59 7.50 -14.41
CA GLU A 11 6.98 8.83 -14.27
C GLU A 11 6.30 9.02 -12.91
N LYS A 12 5.50 8.04 -12.48
CA LYS A 12 4.60 8.11 -11.31
C LYS A 12 5.14 7.40 -10.08
N GLY A 13 6.11 6.50 -10.23
CA GLY A 13 6.66 5.69 -9.15
C GLY A 13 5.68 4.62 -8.63
N CYS A 14 4.51 4.47 -9.25
CA CYS A 14 3.53 3.46 -8.89
C CYS A 14 2.70 3.05 -10.10
N ILE A 15 2.41 1.76 -10.24
CA ILE A 15 1.50 1.20 -11.23
C ILE A 15 0.51 0.25 -10.60
N TYR A 16 -0.65 0.15 -11.24
CA TYR A 16 -1.74 -0.76 -10.90
C TYR A 16 -1.83 -1.86 -11.95
N ILE A 17 -1.92 -3.10 -11.51
CA ILE A 17 -2.03 -4.30 -12.35
C ILE A 17 -3.33 -5.03 -11.93
N PRO A 18 -4.44 -4.79 -12.65
CA PRO A 18 -5.71 -5.42 -12.33
C PRO A 18 -5.66 -6.93 -12.58
N GLY A 19 -6.20 -7.72 -11.66
CA GLY A 19 -6.27 -9.17 -11.80
C GLY A 19 -4.91 -9.87 -11.94
N ALA A 20 -3.84 -9.27 -11.41
CA ALA A 20 -2.49 -9.84 -11.48
C ALA A 20 -2.40 -11.21 -10.81
N LEU A 21 -3.26 -11.46 -9.81
CA LEU A 21 -3.41 -12.77 -9.16
C LEU A 21 -4.85 -13.25 -9.28
N GLU A 22 -4.99 -14.54 -9.53
CA GLU A 22 -6.28 -15.20 -9.51
C GLU A 22 -6.91 -15.20 -8.12
N LYS A 23 -8.24 -15.16 -8.06
CA LYS A 23 -8.96 -15.09 -6.78
C LYS A 23 -8.62 -16.26 -5.85
N ASN A 24 -8.40 -17.45 -6.40
CA ASN A 24 -8.05 -18.65 -5.63
C ASN A 24 -6.66 -18.57 -4.97
N VAL A 25 -5.78 -17.65 -5.43
CA VAL A 25 -4.47 -17.39 -4.81
C VAL A 25 -4.62 -16.55 -3.55
N VAL A 26 -5.44 -15.49 -3.60
CA VAL A 26 -5.60 -14.55 -2.47
C VAL A 26 -6.63 -15.00 -1.43
N GLN A 27 -7.63 -15.80 -1.84
CA GLN A 27 -8.73 -16.23 -0.98
C GLN A 27 -8.28 -17.00 0.28
N PRO A 28 -7.32 -17.95 0.22
CA PRO A 28 -6.85 -18.65 1.42
C PRO A 28 -6.22 -17.71 2.46
N VAL A 29 -5.48 -16.69 2.00
CA VAL A 29 -4.88 -15.69 2.89
C VAL A 29 -5.98 -14.85 3.55
N LYS A 30 -6.95 -14.37 2.75
CA LYS A 30 -8.12 -13.64 3.26
C LYS A 30 -8.86 -14.46 4.32
N ASP A 31 -9.19 -15.72 4.04
CA ASP A 31 -9.97 -16.57 4.92
C ASP A 31 -9.23 -16.83 6.24
N HIS A 32 -7.91 -17.04 6.18
CA HIS A 32 -7.06 -17.15 7.36
C HIS A 32 -7.12 -15.88 8.22
N VAL A 33 -6.94 -14.70 7.62
CA VAL A 33 -6.98 -13.44 8.36
C VAL A 33 -8.33 -13.22 9.01
N LEU A 34 -9.44 -13.48 8.30
CA LEU A 34 -10.79 -13.35 8.86
C LEU A 34 -11.04 -14.34 10.00
N LYS A 35 -10.54 -15.58 9.87
CA LYS A 35 -10.62 -16.60 10.92
C LYS A 35 -9.84 -16.17 12.17
N GLU A 36 -8.63 -15.63 12.01
CA GLU A 36 -7.81 -15.16 13.12
C GLU A 36 -8.40 -13.91 13.79
N LEU A 37 -8.91 -12.94 13.02
CA LEU A 37 -9.62 -11.78 13.58
C LEU A 37 -10.83 -12.19 14.42
N LYS A 38 -11.57 -13.21 14.00
CA LYS A 38 -12.68 -13.80 14.77
C LYS A 38 -12.16 -14.51 16.02
N ARG A 39 -11.15 -15.38 15.89
CA ARG A 39 -10.55 -16.14 16.99
C ARG A 39 -10.00 -15.23 18.10
N LEU A 40 -9.41 -14.10 17.72
CA LEU A 40 -8.85 -13.09 18.62
C LEU A 40 -9.91 -12.13 19.19
N ASN A 41 -11.19 -12.31 18.86
CA ASN A 41 -12.29 -11.42 19.24
C ASN A 41 -12.03 -9.96 18.84
N ILE A 42 -11.45 -9.74 17.66
CA ILE A 42 -11.16 -8.41 17.12
C ILE A 42 -12.28 -7.93 16.21
N TRP A 43 -12.67 -8.76 15.24
CA TRP A 43 -13.69 -8.42 14.26
C TRP A 43 -14.41 -9.68 13.77
N SER A 44 -15.71 -9.59 13.56
CA SER A 44 -16.49 -10.62 12.87
C SER A 44 -17.75 -10.02 12.26
N THR A 45 -18.08 -10.44 11.02
CA THR A 45 -19.38 -10.17 10.37
C THR A 45 -19.81 -8.69 10.46
N GLY A 46 -18.92 -7.77 10.08
CA GLY A 46 -19.20 -6.33 10.04
C GLY A 46 -19.19 -5.62 11.40
N ARG A 47 -18.77 -6.30 12.47
CA ARG A 47 -18.71 -5.74 13.82
C ARG A 47 -17.29 -5.81 14.37
N VAL A 48 -16.79 -4.69 14.88
CA VAL A 48 -15.59 -4.65 15.73
C VAL A 48 -15.99 -5.20 17.10
N LEU A 49 -15.30 -6.25 17.54
CA LEU A 49 -15.57 -6.96 18.79
C LEU A 49 -14.63 -6.48 19.92
N SER A 50 -13.41 -6.08 19.58
CA SER A 50 -12.39 -5.74 20.58
C SER A 50 -12.66 -4.40 21.25
N GLN A 51 -12.89 -4.42 22.56
CA GLN A 51 -12.91 -3.21 23.40
C GLN A 51 -11.50 -2.66 23.65
N LYS A 52 -10.45 -3.49 23.56
CA LYS A 52 -9.06 -3.08 23.81
C LYS A 52 -8.50 -2.14 22.74
N LEU A 53 -9.06 -2.18 21.54
CA LEU A 53 -8.68 -1.28 20.45
C LEU A 53 -9.44 0.05 20.51
N LYS A 54 -10.46 0.16 21.38
CA LYS A 54 -11.22 1.39 21.58
C LYS A 54 -10.30 2.47 22.17
N GLY A 55 -10.18 3.60 21.48
CA GLY A 55 -9.32 4.72 21.89
C GLY A 55 -7.85 4.62 21.47
N VAL A 56 -7.42 3.51 20.88
CA VAL A 56 -6.08 3.43 20.26
C VAL A 56 -6.11 4.23 18.94
N PRO A 57 -5.13 5.09 18.65
CA PRO A 57 -5.07 5.80 17.37
C PRO A 57 -5.10 4.83 16.18
N VAL A 58 -5.87 5.16 15.14
CA VAL A 58 -6.11 4.29 13.97
C VAL A 58 -4.81 3.72 13.37
N PHE A 59 -3.79 4.55 13.20
CA PHE A 59 -2.50 4.12 12.64
C PHE A 59 -1.76 3.10 13.49
N GLN A 60 -1.86 3.20 14.82
CA GLN A 60 -1.27 2.22 15.73
C GLN A 60 -2.05 0.90 15.71
N GLN A 61 -3.38 0.94 15.49
CA GLN A 61 -4.17 -0.28 15.33
C GLN A 61 -3.72 -1.05 14.09
N THR A 62 -3.60 -0.37 12.94
CA THR A 62 -3.21 -0.99 11.66
C THR A 62 -1.89 -1.74 11.77
N GLY A 63 -0.86 -1.11 12.35
CA GLY A 63 0.45 -1.76 12.56
C GLY A 63 0.38 -2.97 13.49
N LYS A 64 -0.33 -2.86 14.63
CA LYS A 64 -0.48 -3.97 15.58
C LYS A 64 -1.22 -5.16 14.98
N LEU A 65 -2.29 -4.91 14.22
CA LEU A 65 -3.10 -5.98 13.62
C LEU A 65 -2.28 -6.82 12.62
N GLY A 66 -1.46 -6.17 11.80
CA GLY A 66 -0.57 -6.85 10.86
C GLY A 66 0.48 -7.74 11.52
N GLN A 67 0.92 -7.40 12.73
CA GLN A 67 1.91 -8.17 13.50
C GLN A 67 1.28 -9.31 14.32
N LEU A 68 -0.01 -9.20 14.66
CA LEU A 68 -0.71 -10.20 15.48
C LEU A 68 -1.09 -11.46 14.71
N ILE A 69 -1.24 -11.34 13.38
CA ILE A 69 -1.67 -12.43 12.52
C ILE A 69 -0.47 -12.80 11.64
N ASN A 70 0.00 -14.03 11.80
CA ASN A 70 1.04 -14.58 10.94
C ASN A 70 0.41 -15.40 9.82
N TYR A 71 1.00 -15.34 8.63
CA TYR A 71 0.72 -16.25 7.53
C TYR A 71 2.07 -16.70 6.96
N PRO A 72 2.48 -17.97 7.18
CA PRO A 72 3.76 -18.48 6.68
C PRO A 72 3.89 -18.35 5.17
N ASP A 73 5.10 -18.10 4.70
CA ASP A 73 5.46 -18.07 3.28
C ASP A 73 4.59 -17.09 2.45
N LEU A 74 4.22 -15.95 3.06
CA LEU A 74 3.30 -14.97 2.47
C LEU A 74 3.79 -14.48 1.10
N ASN A 75 5.11 -14.26 0.97
CA ASN A 75 5.71 -13.78 -0.27
C ASN A 75 5.59 -14.83 -1.37
N GLU A 76 5.95 -16.07 -1.07
CA GLU A 76 5.92 -17.21 -1.98
C GLU A 76 4.50 -17.53 -2.47
N LYS A 77 3.49 -17.22 -1.64
CA LYS A 77 2.08 -17.39 -2.02
C LYS A 77 1.54 -16.25 -2.87
N LEU A 78 1.97 -15.02 -2.62
CA LEU A 78 1.35 -13.82 -3.21
C LEU A 78 2.20 -13.16 -4.30
N VAL A 79 3.43 -13.59 -4.49
CA VAL A 79 4.32 -13.06 -5.54
C VAL A 79 4.66 -14.20 -6.49
N SER A 80 3.97 -14.25 -7.62
CA SER A 80 4.27 -15.19 -8.70
C SER A 80 5.65 -14.91 -9.30
N GLN A 81 6.22 -15.90 -10.00
CA GLN A 81 7.47 -15.73 -10.74
C GLN A 81 7.36 -14.62 -11.80
N GLU A 82 6.20 -14.50 -12.45
CA GLU A 82 5.91 -13.43 -13.40
C GLU A 82 5.92 -12.06 -12.71
N LEU A 83 5.24 -11.92 -11.56
CA LEU A 83 5.22 -10.67 -10.82
C LEU A 83 6.61 -10.28 -10.30
N TYR A 84 7.40 -11.26 -9.85
CA TYR A 84 8.79 -11.05 -9.47
C TYR A 84 9.64 -10.58 -10.66
N SER A 85 9.52 -11.24 -11.81
CA SER A 85 10.23 -10.86 -13.04
C SER A 85 9.87 -9.44 -13.47
N ASP A 86 8.59 -9.07 -13.40
CA ASP A 86 8.09 -7.72 -13.67
C ASP A 86 8.73 -6.68 -12.72
N MET A 87 8.87 -6.97 -11.43
CA MET A 87 9.57 -6.08 -10.49
C MET A 87 11.05 -5.94 -10.82
N CYS A 88 11.73 -7.02 -11.21
CA CYS A 88 13.14 -6.97 -11.64
C CYS A 88 13.32 -6.13 -12.91
N ILE A 89 12.40 -6.22 -13.87
CA ILE A 89 12.39 -5.38 -15.08
C ILE A 89 12.26 -3.91 -14.69
N LEU A 90 11.32 -3.57 -13.80
CA LEU A 90 11.14 -2.20 -13.31
C LEU A 90 12.40 -1.68 -12.62
N ALA A 91 13.01 -2.49 -11.76
CA ALA A 91 14.21 -2.12 -11.02
C ALA A 91 15.46 -2.04 -11.92
N GLY A 92 15.50 -2.82 -13.00
CA GLY A 92 16.69 -3.04 -13.82
C GLY A 92 17.76 -3.89 -13.12
N ALA A 93 17.38 -4.67 -12.10
CA ALA A 93 18.27 -5.46 -11.26
C ALA A 93 17.56 -6.69 -10.65
N SER A 94 18.34 -7.66 -10.19
CA SER A 94 17.86 -8.70 -9.27
C SER A 94 17.36 -8.06 -7.98
N LEU A 95 16.34 -8.68 -7.37
CA LEU A 95 15.75 -8.16 -6.14
C LEU A 95 15.76 -9.20 -5.02
N GLN A 96 16.09 -8.76 -3.81
CA GLN A 96 16.02 -9.54 -2.58
C GLN A 96 14.77 -9.18 -1.77
N ALA A 97 14.00 -10.20 -1.40
CA ALA A 97 12.75 -10.03 -0.66
C ALA A 97 12.99 -9.86 0.85
N GLN A 98 12.25 -8.94 1.47
CA GLN A 98 11.98 -8.96 2.90
C GLN A 98 10.69 -9.72 3.21
N ILE A 99 10.58 -10.21 4.45
CA ILE A 99 9.37 -10.88 4.94
C ILE A 99 8.15 -9.96 4.75
N GLY A 100 7.12 -10.49 4.09
CA GLY A 100 5.88 -9.80 3.83
C GLY A 100 5.06 -9.53 5.09
N GLN A 101 4.17 -8.55 4.98
CA GLN A 101 3.35 -8.05 6.08
C GLN A 101 1.89 -8.01 5.65
N LEU A 102 1.01 -8.41 6.56
CA LEU A 102 -0.42 -8.17 6.41
C LEU A 102 -0.72 -6.72 6.80
N LEU A 103 -1.55 -6.06 6.00
CA LEU A 103 -2.03 -4.71 6.25
C LEU A 103 -3.54 -4.77 6.48
N ILE A 104 -3.94 -4.54 7.74
CA ILE A 104 -5.31 -4.71 8.21
C ILE A 104 -5.80 -3.40 8.80
N SER A 105 -6.92 -2.88 8.31
CA SER A 105 -7.56 -1.69 8.89
C SER A 105 -9.03 -1.97 9.22
N LEU A 106 -9.39 -1.83 10.49
CA LEU A 106 -10.78 -2.00 10.93
C LEU A 106 -11.67 -0.86 10.43
N PRO A 107 -12.97 -1.10 10.23
CA PRO A 107 -13.90 -0.03 9.87
C PRO A 107 -14.06 0.97 11.01
N HIS A 108 -14.03 2.27 10.68
CA HIS A 108 -14.22 3.37 11.61
C HIS A 108 -15.40 4.24 11.18
N GLN A 109 -16.23 4.63 12.13
CA GLN A 109 -17.35 5.57 11.90
C GLN A 109 -16.87 7.02 12.01
N VAL A 110 -15.84 7.37 11.27
CA VAL A 110 -15.29 8.73 11.21
C VAL A 110 -15.27 9.20 9.77
N ALA A 111 -15.32 10.52 9.57
CA ALA A 111 -15.16 11.10 8.24
C ALA A 111 -13.77 10.73 7.68
N TRP A 112 -13.74 10.41 6.39
CA TRP A 112 -12.48 10.20 5.69
C TRP A 112 -11.75 11.54 5.56
N THR A 113 -10.44 11.56 5.83
CA THR A 113 -9.61 12.78 5.77
C THR A 113 -8.18 12.46 5.35
N LEU A 114 -7.54 13.44 4.72
CA LEU A 114 -6.11 13.45 4.40
C LEU A 114 -5.26 14.15 5.47
N GLU A 115 -5.90 14.75 6.48
CA GLU A 115 -5.23 15.45 7.56
C GLU A 115 -4.63 14.47 8.59
N GLY A 116 -3.47 14.83 9.14
CA GLY A 116 -2.83 14.07 10.22
C GLY A 116 -2.32 12.68 9.82
N LEU A 117 -2.25 12.37 8.52
CA LEU A 117 -1.70 11.11 8.03
C LEU A 117 -0.17 11.08 8.15
N ASN A 118 0.38 9.91 8.46
CA ASN A 118 1.82 9.72 8.61
C ASN A 118 2.47 9.39 7.25
N TRP A 119 2.74 10.42 6.46
CA TRP A 119 3.44 10.30 5.19
C TRP A 119 4.91 9.94 5.40
N HIS A 120 5.36 8.86 4.77
CA HIS A 120 6.74 8.38 4.88
C HIS A 120 7.22 7.77 3.57
N ARG A 121 8.53 7.52 3.50
CA ARG A 121 9.22 6.78 2.43
C ARG A 121 9.86 5.57 3.10
N ASP A 122 9.88 4.44 2.42
CA ASP A 122 10.63 3.30 2.91
C ASP A 122 12.14 3.51 2.73
N ILE A 123 12.53 4.22 1.65
CA ILE A 123 13.91 4.59 1.38
C ILE A 123 14.01 6.11 1.22
N SER A 124 14.68 6.76 2.19
CA SER A 124 14.85 8.22 2.25
C SER A 124 16.03 8.73 1.42
N THR A 125 17.08 7.92 1.26
CA THR A 125 18.29 8.25 0.50
C THR A 125 18.70 7.02 -0.29
N SER A 126 19.06 7.21 -1.56
CA SER A 126 19.72 6.15 -2.33
C SER A 126 20.91 6.75 -3.08
N PRO A 127 22.13 6.27 -2.82
CA PRO A 127 23.30 6.61 -3.64
C PRO A 127 23.31 5.86 -4.98
N LEU A 128 22.36 4.95 -5.22
CA LEU A 128 22.34 4.07 -6.39
C LEU A 128 21.82 4.81 -7.63
N ARG A 129 22.51 4.62 -8.76
CA ARG A 129 21.98 4.91 -10.09
C ARG A 129 20.89 3.88 -10.40
N GLY A 130 19.64 4.15 -10.01
CA GLY A 130 18.53 3.23 -10.31
C GLY A 130 17.32 3.39 -9.39
N ILE A 131 16.45 2.37 -9.44
CA ILE A 131 15.36 2.17 -8.49
C ILE A 131 15.90 1.29 -7.36
N PRO A 132 15.92 1.76 -6.10
CA PRO A 132 16.56 1.03 -5.00
C PRO A 132 15.76 -0.19 -4.52
N GLY A 133 14.50 -0.27 -4.92
CA GLY A 133 13.63 -1.36 -4.56
C GLY A 133 12.20 -1.10 -5.01
N VAL A 134 11.44 -2.18 -5.11
CA VAL A 134 10.03 -2.18 -5.45
C VAL A 134 9.25 -2.79 -4.29
N GLN A 135 8.21 -2.11 -3.86
CA GLN A 135 7.25 -2.65 -2.91
C GLN A 135 6.02 -3.12 -3.68
N VAL A 136 5.61 -4.35 -3.39
CA VAL A 136 4.37 -4.93 -3.90
C VAL A 136 3.27 -4.76 -2.86
N PHE A 137 2.07 -4.40 -3.30
CA PHE A 137 0.85 -4.40 -2.50
C PHE A 137 -0.18 -5.27 -3.20
N VAL A 138 -0.70 -6.27 -2.49
CA VAL A 138 -1.70 -7.22 -2.99
C VAL A 138 -3.02 -6.97 -2.28
N LEU A 139 -4.10 -6.79 -3.03
CA LEU A 139 -5.44 -6.69 -2.47
C LEU A 139 -5.97 -8.09 -2.14
N LEU A 140 -6.15 -8.40 -0.86
CA LEU A 140 -6.65 -9.70 -0.41
C LEU A 140 -8.19 -9.74 -0.41
N ASP A 141 -8.82 -8.58 -0.34
CA ASP A 141 -10.26 -8.40 -0.45
C ASP A 141 -10.57 -7.19 -1.34
N THR A 142 -11.85 -6.95 -1.63
CA THR A 142 -12.28 -5.69 -2.21
C THR A 142 -11.91 -4.54 -1.28
N VAL A 143 -11.10 -3.62 -1.77
CA VAL A 143 -10.74 -2.38 -1.06
C VAL A 143 -11.47 -1.25 -1.76
N ALA A 144 -12.50 -0.71 -1.13
CA ALA A 144 -13.24 0.42 -1.66
C ALA A 144 -12.44 1.72 -1.52
N VAL A 145 -12.77 2.72 -2.32
CA VAL A 145 -12.35 4.12 -2.11
C VAL A 145 -12.74 4.55 -0.70
N ASN A 146 -11.85 5.27 -0.03
CA ASN A 146 -11.93 5.64 1.39
C ASN A 146 -11.96 4.44 2.35
N GLY A 147 -11.56 3.26 1.87
CA GLY A 147 -11.58 1.98 2.57
C GLY A 147 -10.37 1.71 3.44
N GLY A 148 -9.53 2.72 3.70
CA GLY A 148 -8.32 2.56 4.50
C GLY A 148 -7.17 1.94 3.74
N ALA A 149 -7.17 2.05 2.41
CA ALA A 149 -6.08 1.62 1.55
C ALA A 149 -4.79 2.40 1.86
N THR A 150 -3.68 1.92 1.31
CA THR A 150 -2.47 2.75 1.20
C THR A 150 -2.73 3.87 0.18
N LEU A 151 -2.36 5.10 0.55
CA LEU A 151 -2.30 6.25 -0.34
C LEU A 151 -0.84 6.44 -0.78
N ALA A 152 -0.62 6.60 -2.07
CA ALA A 152 0.66 6.97 -2.64
C ALA A 152 0.59 8.39 -3.21
N LEU A 153 1.58 9.22 -2.88
CA LEU A 153 1.80 10.51 -3.53
C LEU A 153 2.64 10.24 -4.78
N VAL A 154 1.98 9.91 -5.89
CA VAL A 154 2.67 9.52 -7.11
C VAL A 154 3.52 10.68 -7.65
N GLY A 155 4.66 10.35 -8.25
CA GLY A 155 5.68 11.30 -8.71
C GLY A 155 6.67 11.74 -7.62
N SER A 156 6.35 11.55 -6.34
CA SER A 156 7.17 12.07 -5.22
C SER A 156 8.59 11.48 -5.12
N HIS A 157 8.83 10.30 -5.70
CA HIS A 157 10.17 9.70 -5.79
C HIS A 157 11.17 10.57 -6.57
N ARG A 158 10.68 11.49 -7.41
CA ARG A 158 11.46 12.42 -8.24
C ARG A 158 11.72 13.77 -7.56
N LEU A 159 11.13 14.03 -6.39
CA LEU A 159 11.37 15.28 -5.67
C LEU A 159 12.79 15.34 -5.13
N LYS A 160 13.40 16.52 -5.21
CA LYS A 160 14.82 16.74 -4.89
C LYS A 160 15.09 16.86 -3.40
N ASN A 161 14.09 17.30 -2.62
CA ASN A 161 14.26 17.55 -1.20
C ASN A 161 12.95 17.44 -0.41
N GLN A 162 13.09 17.42 0.91
CA GLN A 162 11.97 17.29 1.84
C GLN A 162 11.02 18.51 1.83
N SER A 163 11.49 19.71 1.46
CA SER A 163 10.64 20.90 1.39
C SER A 163 9.58 20.75 0.30
N GLN A 164 10.00 20.31 -0.90
CA GLN A 164 9.08 20.03 -2.00
C GLN A 164 8.05 18.96 -1.64
N ALA A 165 8.47 17.93 -0.91
CA ALA A 165 7.56 16.90 -0.40
C ALA A 165 6.50 17.47 0.54
N LYS A 166 6.90 18.30 1.51
CA LYS A 166 5.98 18.95 2.45
C LYS A 166 4.99 19.87 1.74
N GLU A 167 5.47 20.64 0.77
CA GLU A 167 4.64 21.51 -0.06
C GLU A 167 3.59 20.71 -0.85
N GLY A 168 4.01 19.65 -1.55
CA GLY A 168 3.11 18.78 -2.31
C GLY A 168 2.04 18.12 -1.44
N ILE A 169 2.42 17.61 -0.27
CA ILE A 169 1.46 17.05 0.71
C ILE A 169 0.47 18.14 1.12
N SER A 170 0.95 19.29 1.57
CA SER A 170 0.10 20.40 2.06
C SER A 170 -0.94 20.84 1.03
N VAL A 171 -0.52 21.03 -0.23
CA VAL A 171 -1.44 21.44 -1.31
C VAL A 171 -2.48 20.36 -1.58
N LEU A 172 -2.07 19.10 -1.73
CA LEU A 172 -2.99 18.01 -2.09
C LEU A 172 -3.93 17.62 -0.95
N THR A 173 -3.48 17.67 0.30
CA THR A 173 -4.35 17.43 1.46
C THR A 173 -5.45 18.47 1.56
N SER A 174 -5.22 19.68 1.05
CA SER A 174 -6.19 20.79 1.06
C SER A 174 -7.22 20.72 -0.07
N HIS A 175 -6.92 20.02 -1.17
CA HIS A 175 -7.78 19.95 -2.37
C HIS A 175 -8.39 18.56 -2.61
N GLY A 176 -7.94 17.53 -1.91
CA GLY A 176 -8.46 16.16 -2.02
C GLY A 176 -7.80 15.32 -3.12
N VAL A 177 -8.22 14.05 -3.25
CA VAL A 177 -7.55 13.02 -4.06
C VAL A 177 -7.65 13.17 -5.57
N ASN A 178 -8.58 13.99 -6.07
CA ASN A 178 -8.81 14.17 -7.50
C ASN A 178 -8.01 15.33 -8.11
N HIS A 179 -7.02 15.86 -7.39
CA HIS A 179 -6.20 16.97 -7.84
C HIS A 179 -4.77 16.51 -8.12
N SER A 180 -4.15 17.15 -9.11
CA SER A 180 -2.69 17.12 -9.29
C SER A 180 -2.10 18.51 -9.05
N VAL A 181 -0.83 18.54 -8.64
CA VAL A 181 -0.06 19.76 -8.43
C VAL A 181 1.33 19.60 -9.05
N ASN A 182 1.88 20.67 -9.63
CA ASN A 182 3.26 20.67 -10.09
C ASN A 182 4.16 21.30 -9.02
N ILE A 183 5.10 20.52 -8.48
CA ILE A 183 6.10 21.00 -7.52
C ILE A 183 7.48 20.81 -8.13
N GLY A 184 8.16 21.92 -8.43
CA GLY A 184 9.52 21.88 -8.95
C GLY A 184 9.68 21.12 -10.27
N GLY A 185 8.67 21.17 -11.15
CA GLY A 185 8.65 20.48 -12.43
C GLY A 185 8.20 19.01 -12.36
N VAL A 186 7.74 18.55 -11.19
CA VAL A 186 7.22 17.19 -10.99
C VAL A 186 5.71 17.28 -10.75
N GLU A 187 4.93 16.60 -11.58
CA GLU A 187 3.51 16.42 -11.35
C GLU A 187 3.28 15.40 -10.22
N LEU A 188 2.51 15.80 -9.21
CA LEU A 188 2.15 15.00 -8.06
C LEU A 188 0.64 14.84 -7.98
N SER A 189 0.16 13.66 -7.59
CA SER A 189 -1.24 13.42 -7.25
C SER A 189 -1.34 12.30 -6.21
N ILE A 190 -2.52 12.14 -5.60
CA ILE A 190 -2.76 11.06 -4.64
C ILE A 190 -3.43 9.88 -5.37
N MET A 191 -2.83 8.71 -5.26
CA MET A 191 -3.41 7.44 -5.68
C MET A 191 -3.82 6.63 -4.46
N GLU A 192 -5.10 6.29 -4.36
CA GLU A 192 -5.60 5.32 -3.39
C GLU A 192 -5.53 3.90 -3.97
N MET A 193 -4.84 2.99 -3.27
CA MET A 193 -4.68 1.59 -3.69
C MET A 193 -5.95 0.77 -3.43
N SER A 194 -7.00 1.07 -4.20
CA SER A 194 -8.34 0.48 -4.12
C SER A 194 -8.64 -0.40 -5.33
N GLY A 195 -9.45 -1.44 -5.16
CA GLY A 195 -9.68 -2.41 -6.22
C GLY A 195 -10.32 -3.71 -5.75
N ARG A 196 -10.13 -4.76 -6.54
CA ARG A 196 -10.70 -6.10 -6.34
C ARG A 196 -9.65 -7.07 -5.77
N PRO A 197 -10.08 -8.17 -5.15
CA PRO A 197 -9.14 -9.21 -4.69
C PRO A 197 -8.30 -9.71 -5.87
N GLY A 198 -6.99 -9.82 -5.65
CA GLY A 198 -6.03 -10.26 -6.67
C GLY A 198 -5.40 -9.13 -7.48
N ASP A 199 -5.92 -7.91 -7.37
CA ASP A 199 -5.26 -6.74 -7.94
C ASP A 199 -3.96 -6.44 -7.19
N VAL A 200 -2.98 -5.90 -7.92
CA VAL A 200 -1.66 -5.58 -7.41
C VAL A 200 -1.26 -4.14 -7.72
N TYR A 201 -0.59 -3.51 -6.77
CA TYR A 201 0.17 -2.29 -6.99
C TYR A 201 1.66 -2.56 -6.82
N LEU A 202 2.47 -2.04 -7.74
CA LEU A 202 3.92 -1.98 -7.60
C LEU A 202 4.31 -0.53 -7.36
N MET A 203 5.20 -0.29 -6.42
CA MET A 203 5.60 1.07 -5.99
C MET A 203 7.12 1.16 -5.81
N ASP A 204 7.73 2.20 -6.35
CA ASP A 204 9.11 2.58 -6.04
C ASP A 204 9.18 2.95 -4.55
N MET A 205 10.09 2.33 -3.80
CA MET A 205 10.21 2.51 -2.34
C MET A 205 10.57 3.93 -1.89
N ARG A 206 10.88 4.81 -2.84
CA ARG A 206 11.08 6.24 -2.65
C ARG A 206 9.79 7.04 -2.70
N VAL A 207 8.66 6.48 -3.13
CA VAL A 207 7.37 7.18 -3.17
C VAL A 207 6.88 7.43 -1.75
N LEU A 208 6.49 8.67 -1.48
CA LEU A 208 5.79 9.04 -0.26
C LEU A 208 4.44 8.34 -0.22
N HIS A 209 4.17 7.64 0.86
CA HIS A 209 2.93 6.93 1.03
C HIS A 209 2.49 6.90 2.50
N THR A 210 1.24 6.54 2.73
CA THR A 210 0.65 6.47 4.06
C THR A 210 -0.58 5.55 4.09
N PRO A 211 -0.85 4.82 5.17
CA PRO A 211 -2.17 4.20 5.35
C PRO A 211 -3.25 5.29 5.51
N SER A 212 -4.41 5.12 4.88
CA SER A 212 -5.59 5.97 5.12
C SER A 212 -6.50 5.43 6.20
N ILE A 213 -7.47 6.25 6.61
CA ILE A 213 -8.55 5.85 7.50
C ILE A 213 -9.54 4.98 6.72
N ASN A 214 -9.95 3.86 7.30
CA ASN A 214 -11.04 3.05 6.77
C ASN A 214 -12.39 3.60 7.23
N ALA A 215 -13.01 4.45 6.40
CA ALA A 215 -14.31 5.06 6.66
C ALA A 215 -15.48 4.17 6.20
N THR A 216 -15.21 2.92 5.79
CA THR A 216 -16.23 1.98 5.32
C THR A 216 -16.74 1.10 6.47
N ARG A 217 -17.63 0.15 6.15
CA ARG A 217 -18.15 -0.85 7.11
C ARG A 217 -17.40 -2.18 7.07
N ASN A 218 -16.49 -2.34 6.11
CA ASN A 218 -15.76 -3.59 5.89
C ASN A 218 -14.34 -3.46 6.43
N VAL A 219 -13.76 -4.56 6.91
CA VAL A 219 -12.33 -4.59 7.21
C VAL A 219 -11.54 -4.52 5.91
N ARG A 220 -10.47 -3.72 5.90
CA ARG A 220 -9.52 -3.69 4.78
C ARG A 220 -8.48 -4.77 4.97
N LEU A 221 -8.26 -5.58 3.94
CA LEU A 221 -7.27 -6.65 3.93
C LEU A 221 -6.35 -6.51 2.71
N MET A 222 -5.08 -6.24 2.96
CA MET A 222 -4.02 -6.23 1.95
C MET A 222 -2.80 -6.98 2.49
N ALA A 223 -1.89 -7.36 1.60
CA ALA A 223 -0.55 -7.79 1.95
C ALA A 223 0.48 -6.91 1.24
N THR A 224 1.68 -6.81 1.79
CA THR A 224 2.79 -6.13 1.14
C THR A 224 4.11 -6.84 1.39
N ALA A 225 5.03 -6.74 0.45
CA ALA A 225 6.42 -7.17 0.63
C ALA A 225 7.34 -6.16 -0.06
N ARG A 226 8.54 -6.00 0.50
CA ARG A 226 9.57 -5.10 -0.03
C ARG A 226 10.65 -5.92 -0.70
N TYR A 227 11.04 -5.51 -1.90
CA TYR A 227 12.06 -6.15 -2.71
C TYR A 227 13.15 -5.13 -3.01
N PHE A 228 14.36 -5.33 -2.46
CA PHE A 228 15.48 -4.40 -2.57
C PHE A 228 16.39 -4.79 -3.73
N ALA A 229 16.85 -3.80 -4.49
CA ALA A 229 17.89 -4.03 -5.48
C ALA A 229 19.22 -4.31 -4.79
N GLU A 230 19.96 -5.29 -5.32
CA GLU A 230 21.33 -5.61 -4.91
C GLU A 230 22.32 -4.52 -5.32
#